data_AF-A0A1T5E4W2-F1
#
_entry.id   AF-A0A1T5E4W2-F1
#
_cell.length_a   1.000
_cell.length_b   1.000
_cell.length_c   1.000
_cell.angle_alpha   90.00
_cell.angle_beta   90.00
_cell.angle_gamma   90.00
#
_symmetry.space_group_name_H-M   'P 1'
#
loop_
_entity.id
_entity.type
_entity.pdbx_description
1 polymer ?
#
loop_
_entity_poly.entity_id
_entity_poly.type
_entity_poly.pdbx_seq_one_letter_code
_entity_poly.pdbx_strand_id
1 'polypeptide(L)'
;MKTKYYFLIVMALAIFSIAAKRAVVANDIVGTWKYLISDVPPEYESGFFTFEEKESKTVGYVGDTEKQEMKELVVDQGKVTFTTESQAGVFKYSLAQTGDTLQGIISSQYGDFPIKAIKEAKK
;
A
#
# COMPACT_ATOMS: atom_id res chain seq x y z
N MET A 1 21.45 37.96 -41.60
CA MET A 1 20.28 37.77 -40.71
C MET A 1 19.83 36.29 -40.66
N LYS A 2 20.68 35.35 -40.21
CA LYS A 2 20.30 33.91 -40.13
C LYS A 2 20.64 33.23 -38.79
N THR A 3 21.23 33.96 -37.85
CA THR A 3 21.67 33.44 -36.54
C THR A 3 20.59 33.55 -35.46
N LYS A 4 19.54 34.35 -35.69
CA LYS A 4 18.48 34.62 -34.71
C LYS A 4 17.45 33.47 -34.55
N TYR A 5 17.40 32.53 -35.50
CA TYR A 5 16.42 31.44 -35.48
C TYR A 5 16.88 30.20 -34.70
N TYR A 6 18.20 30.02 -34.50
CA TYR A 6 18.72 28.87 -33.75
C TYR A 6 18.46 28.98 -32.25
N PHE A 7 18.42 30.20 -31.69
CA PHE A 7 18.14 30.41 -30.27
C PHE A 7 16.66 30.13 -29.91
N LEU A 8 15.74 30.34 -30.86
CA LEU A 8 14.30 30.10 -30.64
C LEU A 8 13.94 28.61 -30.65
N ILE A 9 14.68 27.77 -31.37
CA ILE A 9 14.41 26.32 -31.46
C ILE A 9 14.86 25.59 -30.19
N VAL A 10 15.94 26.02 -29.55
CA VAL A 10 16.44 25.39 -28.31
C VAL A 10 15.55 25.69 -27.11
N MET A 11 14.89 26.86 -27.08
CA MET A 11 13.98 27.24 -25.99
C MET A 11 12.62 26.51 -26.05
N ALA A 12 12.20 26.02 -27.22
CA ALA A 12 10.95 25.30 -27.39
C ALA A 12 11.01 23.83 -26.90
N LEU A 13 12.20 23.22 -26.84
CA LEU A 13 12.39 21.84 -26.38
C LEU A 13 12.46 21.69 -24.84
N ALA A 14 12.67 22.80 -24.11
CA ALA A 14 12.79 22.75 -22.65
C ALA A 14 11.44 22.67 -21.91
N ILE A 15 10.32 22.95 -22.58
CA ILE A 15 9.02 23.12 -21.93
C ILE A 15 8.23 21.79 -21.82
N PHE A 16 8.67 20.73 -22.52
CA PHE A 16 8.00 19.42 -22.45
C PHE A 16 8.46 18.52 -21.29
N SER A 17 9.47 18.90 -20.50
CA SER A 17 10.01 18.04 -19.43
C SER A 17 9.31 18.13 -18.08
N ILE A 18 8.20 18.88 -17.93
CA ILE A 18 7.50 19.02 -16.63
C ILE A 18 6.18 18.23 -16.56
N ALA A 19 5.73 17.62 -17.66
CA ALA A 19 4.45 16.89 -17.66
C ALA A 19 4.54 15.38 -17.33
N ALA A 20 5.74 14.81 -17.13
CA ALA A 20 5.91 13.37 -16.90
C ALA A 20 6.07 12.96 -15.42
N LYS A 21 5.65 13.82 -14.47
CA LYS A 21 5.60 13.47 -13.03
C LYS A 21 4.17 13.41 -12.50
N ARG A 22 3.21 12.93 -13.29
CA ARG A 22 1.86 12.60 -12.82
C ARG A 22 1.36 11.30 -13.43
N ALA A 23 2.13 10.25 -13.24
CA ALA A 23 1.63 8.88 -13.35
C ALA A 23 2.44 7.96 -12.41
N VAL A 24 2.83 8.45 -11.24
CA VAL A 24 2.88 7.55 -10.10
C VAL A 24 1.41 7.40 -9.76
N VAL A 25 0.82 6.26 -10.10
CA VAL A 25 -0.35 5.77 -9.39
C VAL A 25 0.05 5.90 -7.92
N ALA A 26 -0.37 6.98 -7.26
CA ALA A 26 -0.24 7.04 -5.83
C ALA A 26 -1.01 5.80 -5.38
N ASN A 27 -0.29 4.82 -4.85
CA ASN A 27 -0.82 3.61 -4.28
C ASN A 27 -1.89 4.06 -3.28
N ASP A 28 -3.15 4.17 -3.71
CA ASP A 28 -4.27 4.61 -2.88
C ASP A 28 -4.64 3.44 -1.97
N ILE A 29 -3.69 3.11 -1.10
CA ILE A 29 -3.78 2.13 -0.05
C ILE A 29 -4.57 2.70 1.12
N VAL A 30 -4.67 4.03 1.22
CA VAL A 30 -5.37 4.74 2.28
C VAL A 30 -6.85 4.34 2.30
N GLY A 31 -7.33 4.02 3.50
CA GLY A 31 -8.67 3.53 3.74
C GLY A 31 -8.68 2.25 4.57
N THR A 32 -9.89 1.75 4.80
CA THR A 32 -10.14 0.51 5.52
C THR A 32 -10.27 -0.65 4.54
N TRP A 33 -9.68 -1.79 4.88
CA TRP A 33 -9.67 -3.00 4.07
C TRP A 33 -10.09 -4.16 4.96
N LYS A 34 -11.17 -4.84 4.59
CA LYS A 34 -11.61 -6.04 5.29
C LYS A 34 -10.83 -7.24 4.75
N TYR A 35 -10.07 -7.91 5.60
CA TYR A 35 -9.30 -9.08 5.24
C TYR A 35 -9.97 -10.39 5.66
N LEU A 36 -9.60 -11.45 4.94
CA LEU A 36 -9.93 -12.83 5.19
C LEU A 36 -8.66 -13.69 5.05
N ILE A 37 -8.35 -14.46 6.08
CA ILE A 37 -7.22 -15.38 6.16
C ILE A 37 -7.77 -16.79 5.98
N SER A 38 -7.20 -17.55 5.05
CA SER A 38 -7.57 -18.96 4.86
C SER A 38 -6.81 -19.86 5.83
N ASP A 39 -7.36 -21.05 6.10
CA ASP A 39 -6.69 -22.11 6.87
C ASP A 39 -6.39 -21.74 8.34
N VAL A 40 -7.17 -20.83 8.92
CA VAL A 40 -7.13 -20.46 10.34
C VAL A 40 -8.49 -20.66 11.02
N PRO A 41 -8.52 -20.77 12.36
CA PRO A 41 -9.77 -20.81 13.10
C PRO A 41 -10.67 -19.57 12.83
N PRO A 42 -12.01 -19.71 12.89
CA PRO A 42 -12.96 -18.64 12.56
C PRO A 42 -12.76 -17.34 13.35
N GLU A 43 -12.24 -17.43 14.57
CA GLU A 43 -11.94 -16.29 15.42
C GLU A 43 -10.78 -15.40 14.90
N TYR A 44 -9.93 -15.94 14.02
CA TYR A 44 -8.81 -15.23 13.39
C TYR A 44 -8.99 -15.05 11.88
N GLU A 45 -10.06 -15.63 11.31
CA GLU A 45 -10.30 -15.68 9.88
C GLU A 45 -10.49 -14.30 9.27
N SER A 46 -10.96 -13.31 10.02
CA SER A 46 -11.25 -11.98 9.47
C SER A 46 -10.89 -10.83 10.39
N GLY A 47 -10.66 -9.68 9.78
CA GLY A 47 -10.43 -8.43 10.48
C GLY A 47 -10.27 -7.27 9.51
N PHE A 48 -9.71 -6.17 9.99
CA PHE A 48 -9.55 -4.95 9.22
C PHE A 48 -8.11 -4.46 9.21
N PHE A 49 -7.67 -3.98 8.06
CA PHE A 49 -6.51 -3.11 7.93
C PHE A 49 -7.00 -1.69 7.74
N THR A 50 -6.45 -0.74 8.47
CA THR A 50 -6.71 0.69 8.26
C THR A 50 -5.39 1.35 7.91
N PHE A 51 -5.31 1.93 6.72
CA PHE A 51 -4.16 2.74 6.31
C PHE A 51 -4.56 4.22 6.33
N GLU A 52 -3.77 5.03 7.00
CA GLU A 52 -4.00 6.46 7.16
C GLU A 52 -2.75 7.23 6.71
N GLU A 53 -2.93 8.46 6.24
CA GLU A 53 -1.81 9.36 5.92
C GLU A 53 -1.61 10.33 7.09
N LYS A 54 -0.44 10.25 7.72
CA LYS A 54 -0.05 11.13 8.83
C LYS A 54 1.31 11.73 8.52
N GLU A 55 1.41 13.06 8.54
CA GLU A 55 2.68 13.78 8.32
C GLU A 55 3.38 13.40 7.00
N SER A 56 2.61 13.21 5.92
CA SER A 56 3.09 12.76 4.59
C SER A 56 3.72 11.37 4.58
N LYS A 57 3.41 10.53 5.58
CA LYS A 57 3.77 9.10 5.65
C LYS A 57 2.51 8.26 5.81
N THR A 58 2.49 7.10 5.18
CA THR A 58 1.45 6.10 5.41
C THR A 58 1.72 5.39 6.73
N VAL A 59 0.74 5.40 7.63
CA VAL A 59 0.69 4.57 8.83
C VAL A 59 -0.41 3.52 8.66
N GLY A 60 -0.26 2.38 9.31
CA GLY A 60 -1.19 1.27 9.17
C GLY A 60 -1.57 0.69 10.51
N TYR A 61 -2.80 0.19 10.61
CA TYR A 61 -3.35 -0.43 11.81
C TYR A 61 -4.07 -1.74 11.46
N VAL A 62 -3.96 -2.74 12.33
CA VAL A 62 -4.68 -4.01 12.25
C VAL A 62 -5.70 -4.08 13.39
N GLY A 63 -6.93 -4.46 13.09
CA GLY A 63 -8.01 -4.61 14.07
C GLY A 63 -9.15 -3.61 13.88
N ASP A 64 -10.31 -3.95 14.43
CA ASP A 64 -11.53 -3.14 14.38
C ASP A 64 -11.58 -2.17 15.57
N THR A 65 -11.80 -2.70 16.78
CA THR A 65 -11.90 -1.93 18.02
C THR A 65 -10.53 -1.68 18.68
N GLU A 66 -9.70 -2.70 18.76
CA GLU A 66 -8.33 -2.59 19.26
C GLU A 66 -7.35 -2.50 18.08
N LYS A 67 -7.01 -1.27 17.70
CA LYS A 67 -6.09 -1.00 16.60
C LYS A 67 -4.65 -1.23 17.02
N GLN A 68 -4.03 -2.28 16.48
CA GLN A 68 -2.61 -2.53 16.60
C GLN A 68 -1.85 -1.83 15.47
N GLU A 69 -0.85 -1.02 15.79
CA GLU A 69 0.00 -0.36 14.79
C GLU A 69 0.88 -1.37 14.02
N MET A 70 0.91 -1.23 12.70
CA MET A 70 1.78 -1.98 11.80
C MET A 70 3.22 -1.49 11.93
N LYS A 71 4.16 -2.40 12.10
CA LYS A 71 5.59 -2.11 12.10
C LYS A 71 6.18 -2.33 10.71
N GLU A 72 7.25 -1.60 10.41
CA GLU A 72 8.00 -1.74 9.14
C GLU A 72 7.11 -1.66 7.89
N LEU A 73 6.07 -0.82 7.92
CA LEU A 73 5.16 -0.65 6.80
C LEU A 73 5.90 -0.05 5.60
N VAL A 74 5.94 -0.81 4.51
CA VAL A 74 6.45 -0.38 3.21
C VAL A 74 5.36 -0.56 2.18
N VAL A 75 5.05 0.53 1.47
CA VAL A 75 4.10 0.56 0.36
C VAL A 75 4.85 1.07 -0.86
N ASP A 76 5.16 0.16 -1.78
CA ASP A 76 5.93 0.50 -2.99
C ASP A 76 5.43 -0.26 -4.21
N GLN A 77 5.16 0.46 -5.30
CA GLN A 77 4.73 -0.11 -6.59
C GLN A 77 3.64 -1.21 -6.49
N GLY A 78 2.59 -0.98 -5.70
CA GLY A 78 1.52 -1.96 -5.48
C GLY A 78 1.90 -3.16 -4.61
N LYS A 79 3.08 -3.18 -3.97
CA LYS A 79 3.44 -4.12 -2.93
C LYS A 79 3.29 -3.46 -1.56
N VAL A 80 2.69 -4.19 -0.63
CA VAL A 80 2.46 -3.77 0.74
C VAL A 80 3.06 -4.82 1.66
N THR A 81 4.06 -4.43 2.44
CA THR A 81 4.68 -5.32 3.43
C THR A 81 4.70 -4.64 4.78
N PHE A 82 4.40 -5.39 5.83
CA PHE A 82 4.47 -4.90 7.21
C PHE A 82 4.57 -6.08 8.17
N THR A 83 4.82 -5.78 9.45
CA THR A 83 4.86 -6.77 10.51
C THR A 83 3.91 -6.38 11.65
N THR A 84 3.34 -7.39 12.31
CA THR A 84 2.62 -7.22 13.57
C THR A 84 3.25 -8.12 14.64
N GLU A 85 3.20 -7.67 15.88
CA GLU A 85 3.75 -8.39 17.02
C GLU A 85 2.65 -8.55 18.08
N SER A 86 2.30 -9.78 18.42
CA SER A 86 1.36 -10.06 19.49
C SER A 86 2.00 -11.00 20.50
N GLN A 87 1.28 -11.34 21.56
CA GLN A 87 1.71 -12.39 22.50
C GLN A 87 1.91 -13.74 21.81
N ALA A 88 1.25 -13.98 20.67
CA ALA A 88 1.37 -15.21 19.89
C ALA A 88 2.62 -15.24 18.98
N GLY A 89 3.35 -14.12 18.85
CA GLY A 89 4.57 -14.01 18.05
C GLY A 89 4.53 -12.88 17.01
N VAL A 90 5.49 -12.93 16.09
CA VAL A 90 5.65 -11.98 14.99
C VAL A 90 5.01 -12.54 13.73
N PHE A 91 4.19 -11.73 13.08
CA PHE A 91 3.53 -12.03 11.82
C PHE A 91 4.02 -11.07 10.74
N LYS A 92 4.50 -11.61 9.63
CA LYS A 92 4.99 -10.84 8.48
C LYS A 92 3.98 -10.91 7.35
N TYR A 93 3.55 -9.76 6.85
CA TYR A 93 2.57 -9.66 5.79
C TYR A 93 3.28 -9.26 4.51
N SER A 94 3.02 -10.01 3.44
CA SER A 94 3.48 -9.66 2.09
C SER A 94 2.29 -9.71 1.15
N LEU A 95 1.85 -8.54 0.71
CA LEU A 95 0.62 -8.35 -0.06
C LEU A 95 0.92 -7.63 -1.36
N ALA A 96 0.18 -7.96 -2.41
CA ALA A 96 0.11 -7.23 -3.66
C ALA A 96 -1.28 -6.59 -3.79
N GLN A 97 -1.30 -5.31 -4.11
CA GLN A 97 -2.50 -4.53 -4.41
C GLN A 97 -2.84 -4.65 -5.90
N THR A 98 -4.07 -5.05 -6.18
CA THR A 98 -4.68 -5.03 -7.51
C THR A 98 -6.00 -4.30 -7.42
N GLY A 99 -5.99 -3.00 -7.72
CA GLY A 99 -7.15 -2.12 -7.52
C GLY A 99 -7.58 -2.07 -6.05
N ASP A 100 -8.83 -2.44 -5.79
CA ASP A 100 -9.44 -2.47 -4.45
C ASP A 100 -9.27 -3.84 -3.76
N THR A 101 -8.31 -4.65 -4.18
CA THR A 101 -7.99 -5.94 -3.55
C THR A 101 -6.52 -6.02 -3.16
N LEU A 102 -6.24 -6.48 -1.94
CA LEU A 102 -4.92 -6.91 -1.48
C LEU A 102 -4.91 -8.44 -1.41
N GLN A 103 -3.87 -9.08 -1.94
CA GLN A 103 -3.70 -10.54 -1.87
C GLN A 103 -2.26 -10.89 -1.55
N GLY A 104 -2.07 -11.91 -0.73
CA GLY A 104 -0.73 -12.41 -0.46
C GLY A 104 -0.70 -13.40 0.69
N ILE A 105 0.36 -13.33 1.49
CA ILE A 105 0.68 -14.34 2.49
C ILE A 105 1.02 -13.67 3.83
N ILE A 106 0.61 -14.30 4.91
CA ILE A 106 1.06 -14.04 6.28
C ILE A 106 2.04 -15.13 6.67
N SER A 107 3.29 -14.78 6.92
CA SER A 107 4.32 -15.70 7.41
C SER A 107 4.50 -15.56 8.92
N SER A 108 4.49 -16.69 9.61
CA SER A 108 4.67 -16.76 11.07
C SER A 108 5.46 -18.01 11.47
N GLN A 109 5.69 -18.18 12.77
CA GLN A 109 6.27 -19.43 13.31
C GLN A 109 5.38 -20.67 13.10
N TYR A 110 4.10 -20.48 12.78
CA TYR A 110 3.14 -21.55 12.53
C TYR A 110 3.02 -21.93 11.05
N GLY A 111 3.71 -21.20 10.16
CA GLY A 111 3.65 -21.39 8.71
C GLY A 111 3.16 -20.15 7.98
N ASP A 112 2.82 -20.38 6.71
CA ASP A 112 2.39 -19.38 5.74
C ASP A 112 0.89 -19.52 5.46
N PHE A 113 0.14 -18.44 5.67
CA PHE A 113 -1.31 -18.40 5.53
C PHE A 113 -1.72 -17.46 4.40
N PRO A 114 -2.52 -17.92 3.43
CA PRO A 114 -3.06 -17.05 2.40
C PRO A 114 -3.99 -16.00 3.01
N ILE A 115 -3.85 -14.75 2.57
CA ILE A 115 -4.70 -13.64 2.99
C ILE A 115 -5.21 -12.86 1.78
N LYS A 116 -6.47 -12.46 1.85
CA LYS A 116 -7.10 -11.56 0.88
C LYS A 116 -7.85 -10.46 1.60
N ALA A 117 -7.64 -9.21 1.21
CA ALA A 117 -8.39 -8.06 1.71
C ALA A 117 -9.07 -7.28 0.60
N ILE A 118 -10.24 -6.72 0.90
CA ILE A 118 -11.04 -5.91 -0.02
C ILE A 118 -11.23 -4.53 0.59
N LYS A 119 -10.98 -3.47 -0.19
CA LYS A 119 -11.16 -2.08 0.24
C LYS A 119 -12.64 -1.86 0.55
N GLU A 120 -12.93 -1.32 1.72
CA GLU A 120 -14.29 -0.90 2.04
C GLU A 120 -14.64 0.34 1.22
N ALA A 121 -15.83 0.33 0.62
CA ALA A 121 -16.36 1.51 -0.04
C ALA A 121 -16.52 2.62 1.01
N LYS A 122 -16.04 3.84 0.71
CA LYS A 122 -16.36 5.01 1.52
C LYS A 122 -17.89 5.15 1.56
N LYS A 123 -18.47 5.02 2.76
CA LYS A 123 -19.88 5.36 3.01
C LYS A 123 -20.11 6.86 2.90
#